data_AF-A0A183MZ95-F1
#
_entry.id   AF-A0A183MZ95-F1
#
_cell.length_a   1.000
_cell.length_b   1.000
_cell.length_c   1.000
_cell.angle_alpha   90.00
_cell.angle_beta   90.00
_cell.angle_gamma   90.00
#
_symmetry.space_group_name_H-M   'P 1'
#
loop_
_entity.id
_entity.type
_entity.pdbx_description
1 polymer ?
#
loop_
_entity_poly.entity_id
_entity_poly.type
_entity_poly.pdbx_seq_one_letter_code
_entity_poly.pdbx_strand_id
1 'polypeptide(L)'
;MTKDLFIKLNGGRYFSKLDLPEAYLQVEVDEDSKELSTINTQHGFYRFNRLPFGVKPVPAILQQIMDTMVSTVEGVAVYLNDIVVVGSSAQELMRPLDVVLTKISKVGFQLQKEKSADASNYGIGAVISHRFPDGKEKPIDHVSQTLNSVERKYSQIEKEGLALVFAVKKFHK
;
A
#
# COMPACT_ATOMS: atom_id res chain seq x y z
N MET A 1 13.36 -15.77 -8.76
CA MET A 1 11.92 -16.06 -8.75
C MET A 1 11.73 -17.57 -8.68
N THR A 2 11.23 -18.08 -7.55
CA THR A 2 11.22 -19.53 -7.22
C THR A 2 10.09 -20.24 -7.95
N LYS A 3 10.30 -21.50 -8.37
CA LYS A 3 9.31 -22.34 -9.10
C LYS A 3 7.94 -22.42 -8.41
N ASP A 4 7.90 -22.34 -7.09
CA ASP A 4 6.67 -22.42 -6.29
C ASP A 4 5.71 -21.24 -6.54
N LEU A 5 6.26 -20.06 -6.84
CA LEU A 5 5.46 -18.89 -7.20
C LEU A 5 4.69 -19.15 -8.51
N PHE A 6 5.39 -19.68 -9.53
CA PHE A 6 4.77 -19.98 -10.82
C PHE A 6 3.70 -21.07 -10.72
N ILE A 7 3.84 -22.03 -9.82
CA ILE A 7 2.81 -23.06 -9.57
C ILE A 7 1.56 -22.41 -8.97
N LYS A 8 1.70 -21.51 -7.99
CA LYS A 8 0.57 -20.78 -7.37
C LYS A 8 -0.16 -19.86 -8.34
N LEU A 9 0.54 -19.36 -9.36
CA LEU A 9 -0.02 -18.48 -10.40
C LEU A 9 -0.63 -19.27 -11.58
N ASN A 10 -0.37 -20.57 -11.68
CA ASN A 10 -0.75 -21.38 -12.83
C ASN A 10 -2.27 -21.65 -12.85
N GLY A 11 -2.90 -21.53 -14.02
CA GLY A 11 -4.37 -21.66 -14.19
C GLY A 11 -5.17 -20.37 -13.94
N GLY A 12 -4.54 -19.30 -13.47
CA GLY A 12 -5.16 -17.99 -13.32
C GLY A 12 -5.48 -17.33 -14.66
N ARG A 13 -6.70 -16.76 -14.79
CA ARG A 13 -7.06 -15.88 -15.92
C ARG A 13 -7.05 -14.40 -15.53
N TYR A 14 -7.23 -14.12 -14.25
CA TYR A 14 -7.28 -12.77 -13.70
C TYR A 14 -6.21 -12.64 -12.61
N PHE A 15 -5.55 -11.49 -12.59
CA PHE A 15 -4.44 -11.18 -11.69
C PHE A 15 -4.64 -9.78 -11.08
N SER A 16 -4.33 -9.65 -9.80
CA SER A 16 -4.24 -8.38 -9.09
C SER A 16 -2.89 -8.32 -8.41
N LYS A 17 -2.11 -7.28 -8.70
CA LYS A 17 -0.82 -7.04 -8.08
C LYS A 17 -0.97 -5.91 -7.08
N LEU A 18 -0.61 -6.13 -5.82
CA LEU A 18 -0.51 -5.12 -4.77
C LEU A 18 0.98 -4.91 -4.47
N ASP A 19 1.39 -3.65 -4.33
CA ASP A 19 2.76 -3.26 -4.00
C ASP A 19 2.80 -2.56 -2.65
N LEU A 20 3.77 -2.94 -1.81
CA LEU A 20 4.06 -2.30 -0.53
C LEU A 20 5.26 -1.36 -0.69
N PRO A 21 5.05 -0.03 -0.69
CA PRO A 21 6.14 0.94 -0.84
C PRO A 21 7.09 0.87 0.35
N GLU A 22 8.39 0.84 0.08
CA GLU A 22 9.43 0.83 1.11
C GLU A 22 9.19 -0.24 2.21
N ALA A 23 8.72 -1.44 1.82
CA ALA A 23 8.24 -2.47 2.74
C ALA A 23 9.20 -2.79 3.92
N TYR A 24 10.51 -2.67 3.73
CA TYR A 24 11.49 -2.86 4.81
C TYR A 24 11.31 -1.85 5.94
N LEU A 25 11.06 -0.58 5.61
CA LEU A 25 10.87 0.50 6.60
C LEU A 25 9.54 0.39 7.34
N GLN A 26 8.63 -0.48 6.89
CA GLN A 26 7.36 -0.75 7.58
C GLN A 26 7.50 -1.82 8.67
N VAL A 27 8.62 -2.55 8.73
CA VAL A 27 8.86 -3.61 9.72
C VAL A 27 9.80 -3.12 10.80
N GLU A 28 9.42 -3.29 12.07
CA GLU A 28 10.26 -2.94 13.22
C GLU A 28 11.42 -3.93 13.39
N VAL A 29 12.58 -3.39 13.75
CA VAL A 29 13.73 -4.19 14.19
C VAL A 29 13.56 -4.48 15.67
N ASP A 30 13.81 -5.71 16.09
CA ASP A 30 13.85 -6.09 17.50
C ASP A 30 14.91 -5.28 18.26
N GLU A 31 14.67 -4.99 19.54
CA GLU A 31 15.51 -4.06 20.32
C GLU A 31 17.00 -4.45 20.34
N ASP A 32 17.29 -5.74 20.46
CA ASP A 32 18.67 -6.26 20.52
C ASP A 32 19.40 -6.05 19.18
N SER A 33 18.70 -6.24 18.05
CA SER A 33 19.27 -6.05 16.72
C SER A 33 19.43 -4.59 16.31
N LYS A 34 18.74 -3.64 16.97
CA LYS A 34 18.92 -2.21 16.66
C LYS A 34 20.35 -1.75 16.89
N GLU A 35 21.05 -2.30 17.88
CA GLU A 35 22.46 -1.96 18.14
C GLU A 35 23.38 -2.37 16.99
N LEU A 36 23.12 -3.54 16.38
CA LEU A 36 23.86 -4.03 15.21
C LEU A 36 23.66 -3.15 13.97
N SER A 37 22.58 -2.38 13.94
CA SER A 37 22.26 -1.45 12.85
C SER A 37 22.89 -0.06 13.03
N THR A 38 23.78 0.12 14.00
CA THR A 38 24.39 1.44 14.28
C THR A 38 25.23 1.93 13.10
N ILE A 39 24.96 3.15 12.65
CA ILE A 39 25.76 3.86 11.66
C ILE A 39 26.45 5.06 12.30
N ASN A 40 27.65 5.37 11.81
CA ASN A 40 28.37 6.57 12.18
C ASN A 40 28.11 7.67 11.14
N THR A 41 27.76 8.85 11.60
CA THR A 41 27.59 10.05 10.78
C THR A 41 28.45 11.18 11.35
N GLN A 42 28.67 12.24 10.56
CA GLN A 42 29.32 13.47 11.07
C GLN A 42 28.58 14.14 12.25
N HIS A 43 27.33 13.74 12.52
CA HIS A 43 26.50 14.25 13.61
C HIS A 43 26.36 13.25 14.77
N GLY A 44 27.10 12.13 14.75
CA GLY A 44 27.09 11.11 15.80
C GLY A 44 26.55 9.76 15.34
N PHE A 45 26.28 8.90 16.32
CA PHE A 45 25.82 7.52 16.12
C PHE A 45 24.31 7.43 16.07
N TYR A 46 23.79 6.78 15.02
CA TYR A 46 22.35 6.56 14.82
C TYR A 46 22.07 5.07 14.66
N ARG A 47 20.90 4.63 15.12
CA ARG A 47 20.42 3.24 15.02
C ARG A 47 19.11 3.20 14.23
N PHE A 48 18.91 2.15 13.43
CA PHE A 48 17.65 1.97 12.72
C PHE A 48 16.59 1.38 13.65
N ASN A 49 15.38 1.94 13.61
CA ASN A 49 14.20 1.38 14.29
C ASN A 49 13.37 0.44 13.39
N ARG A 50 13.75 0.33 12.12
CA ARG A 50 13.05 -0.40 11.06
C ARG A 50 14.06 -1.12 10.19
N LEU A 51 13.66 -2.16 9.45
CA LEU A 51 14.63 -2.97 8.71
C LEU A 51 15.43 -2.10 7.71
N PRO A 52 16.77 -2.04 7.83
CA PRO A 52 17.60 -1.21 6.97
C PRO A 52 17.83 -1.85 5.60
N PHE A 53 17.91 -1.02 4.56
CA PHE A 53 18.33 -1.47 3.23
C PHE A 53 19.82 -1.88 3.24
N GLY A 54 20.15 -2.85 2.39
CA GLY A 54 21.54 -3.32 2.22
C GLY A 54 22.00 -4.37 3.25
N VAL A 55 21.20 -4.66 4.28
CA VAL A 55 21.51 -5.70 5.26
C VAL A 55 21.05 -7.07 4.75
N LYS A 56 22.00 -8.00 4.60
CA LYS A 56 21.79 -9.31 3.94
C LYS A 56 20.58 -10.13 4.41
N PRO A 57 20.26 -10.26 5.71
CA PRO A 57 19.09 -11.01 6.16
C PRO A 57 17.74 -10.32 5.91
N VAL A 58 17.71 -8.99 5.71
CA VAL A 58 16.46 -8.22 5.63
C VAL A 58 15.48 -8.72 4.55
N PRO A 59 15.91 -9.03 3.31
CA PRO A 59 14.99 -9.57 2.30
C PRO A 59 14.32 -10.89 2.72
N ALA A 60 15.07 -11.78 3.41
CA ALA A 60 14.53 -13.06 3.87
C ALA A 60 13.53 -12.86 5.02
N ILE A 61 13.82 -11.93 5.94
CA ILE A 61 12.91 -11.55 7.02
C ILE A 61 11.59 -11.02 6.44
N LEU A 62 11.66 -10.08 5.47
CA LEU A 62 10.44 -9.56 4.83
C LEU A 62 9.66 -10.70 4.16
N GLN A 63 10.34 -11.54 3.37
CA GLN A 63 9.69 -12.66 2.68
C GLN A 63 8.93 -13.56 3.66
N GLN A 64 9.55 -13.92 4.79
CA GLN A 64 8.92 -14.76 5.83
C GLN A 64 7.68 -14.10 6.46
N ILE A 65 7.73 -12.80 6.74
CA ILE A 65 6.59 -12.05 7.26
C ILE A 65 5.44 -12.06 6.25
N MET A 66 5.75 -11.79 4.98
CA MET A 66 4.76 -11.74 3.90
C MET A 66 4.12 -13.10 3.65
N ASP A 67 4.93 -14.17 3.61
CA ASP A 67 4.43 -15.56 3.49
C ASP A 67 3.52 -15.92 4.65
N THR A 68 3.89 -15.55 5.88
CA THR A 68 3.08 -15.79 7.08
C THR A 68 1.75 -15.06 6.99
N MET A 69 1.75 -13.79 6.55
CA MET A 69 0.55 -12.97 6.41
C MET A 69 -0.45 -13.60 5.44
N VAL A 70 -0.01 -14.09 4.28
CA VAL A 70 -0.89 -14.63 3.25
C VAL A 70 -1.11 -16.16 3.34
N SER A 71 -0.40 -16.86 4.23
CA SER A 71 -0.39 -18.33 4.33
C SER A 71 -1.75 -19.04 4.32
N THR A 72 -2.80 -18.39 4.83
CA THR A 72 -4.16 -18.95 4.91
C THR A 72 -5.07 -18.57 3.73
N VAL A 73 -4.53 -17.92 2.69
CA VAL A 73 -5.30 -17.44 1.54
C VAL A 73 -4.82 -18.17 0.28
N GLU A 74 -5.68 -19.01 -0.28
CA GLU A 74 -5.41 -19.65 -1.56
C GLU A 74 -5.45 -18.64 -2.71
N GLY A 75 -4.73 -18.94 -3.80
CA GLY A 75 -4.64 -18.05 -4.95
C GLY A 75 -3.82 -16.78 -4.70
N VAL A 76 -2.99 -16.76 -3.64
CA VAL A 76 -2.10 -15.64 -3.33
C VAL A 76 -0.65 -16.08 -3.36
N ALA A 77 0.17 -15.29 -4.05
CA ALA A 77 1.59 -15.51 -4.24
C ALA A 77 2.33 -14.23 -3.82
N VAL A 78 3.41 -14.35 -3.05
CA VAL A 78 4.16 -13.20 -2.56
C VAL A 78 5.64 -13.32 -2.90
N TYR A 79 6.25 -12.19 -3.25
CA TYR A 79 7.69 -12.08 -3.46
C TYR A 79 8.16 -10.72 -2.97
N LEU A 80 8.86 -10.70 -1.84
CA LEU A 80 9.28 -9.48 -1.14
C LEU A 80 8.09 -8.51 -0.94
N ASN A 81 8.12 -7.34 -1.58
CA ASN A 81 7.09 -6.30 -1.49
C ASN A 81 5.87 -6.54 -2.42
N ASP A 82 5.97 -7.48 -3.35
CA ASP A 82 4.90 -7.76 -4.32
C ASP A 82 3.96 -8.86 -3.80
N ILE A 83 2.67 -8.54 -3.73
CA ILE A 83 1.61 -9.52 -3.50
C ILE A 83 0.81 -9.68 -4.79
N VAL A 84 0.67 -10.92 -5.26
CA VAL A 84 -0.11 -11.26 -6.45
C VAL A 84 -1.28 -12.15 -6.04
N VAL A 85 -2.48 -11.71 -6.36
CA VAL A 85 -3.74 -12.46 -6.15
C VAL A 85 -4.24 -12.93 -7.51
N VAL A 86 -4.70 -14.17 -7.57
CA VAL A 86 -5.07 -14.88 -8.79
C VAL A 86 -6.46 -15.49 -8.68
N GLY A 87 -7.21 -15.49 -9.79
CA GLY A 87 -8.48 -16.20 -9.91
C GLY A 87 -8.79 -16.61 -11.35
N SER A 88 -9.71 -17.57 -11.53
CA SER A 88 -10.16 -18.01 -12.87
C SER A 88 -11.28 -17.11 -13.42
N SER A 89 -11.95 -16.36 -12.54
CA SER A 89 -12.93 -15.30 -12.85
C SER A 89 -12.69 -14.05 -11.99
N ALA A 90 -13.26 -12.92 -12.39
CA ALA A 90 -13.18 -11.68 -11.61
C ALA A 90 -13.83 -11.84 -10.22
N GLN A 91 -14.93 -12.59 -10.12
CA GLN A 91 -15.62 -12.87 -8.86
C GLN A 91 -14.78 -13.75 -7.94
N GLU A 92 -14.12 -14.78 -8.48
CA GLU A 92 -13.20 -15.63 -7.71
C GLU A 92 -12.00 -14.86 -7.18
N LEU A 93 -11.47 -13.89 -7.95
CA LEU A 93 -10.34 -13.06 -7.52
C LEU A 93 -10.71 -12.07 -6.42
N MET A 94 -11.95 -11.54 -6.42
CA MET A 94 -12.39 -10.52 -5.45
C MET A 94 -12.36 -11.03 -4.01
N ARG A 95 -12.73 -12.29 -3.78
CA ARG A 95 -12.76 -12.89 -2.45
C ARG A 95 -11.39 -12.94 -1.76
N PRO A 96 -10.33 -13.55 -2.33
CA PRO A 96 -8.99 -13.54 -1.73
C PRO A 96 -8.40 -12.13 -1.69
N LEU A 97 -8.71 -11.26 -2.66
CA LEU A 97 -8.25 -9.88 -2.65
C LEU A 97 -8.76 -9.12 -1.42
N ASP A 98 -10.05 -9.22 -1.10
CA ASP A 98 -10.66 -8.57 0.07
C ASP A 98 -10.05 -9.08 1.39
N VAL A 99 -9.83 -10.40 1.49
CA VAL A 99 -9.15 -11.01 2.63
C VAL A 99 -7.72 -10.50 2.79
N VAL A 100 -6.96 -10.41 1.68
CA VAL A 100 -5.58 -9.90 1.69
C VAL A 100 -5.56 -8.42 2.10
N LEU A 101 -6.43 -7.58 1.53
CA LEU A 101 -6.52 -6.16 1.91
C LEU A 101 -6.85 -5.99 3.40
N THR A 102 -7.77 -6.79 3.92
CA THR A 102 -8.12 -6.78 5.36
C THR A 102 -6.94 -7.19 6.23
N LYS A 103 -6.18 -8.23 5.84
CA LYS A 103 -5.00 -8.68 6.57
C LYS A 103 -3.87 -7.64 6.58
N ILE A 104 -3.60 -7.02 5.42
CA ILE A 104 -2.62 -5.94 5.28
C ILE A 104 -2.96 -4.79 6.24
N SER A 105 -4.22 -4.35 6.24
CA SER A 105 -4.73 -3.32 7.14
C SER A 105 -4.55 -3.70 8.61
N LYS A 106 -4.88 -4.95 8.99
CA LYS A 106 -4.76 -5.44 10.36
C LYS A 106 -3.31 -5.50 10.86
N VAL A 107 -2.35 -5.84 9.99
CA VAL A 107 -0.92 -5.87 10.32
C VAL A 107 -0.31 -4.48 10.31
N GLY A 108 -0.99 -3.48 9.73
CA GLY A 108 -0.53 -2.09 9.66
C GLY A 108 0.38 -1.81 8.46
N PHE A 109 0.47 -2.73 7.50
CA PHE A 109 1.18 -2.48 6.24
C PHE A 109 0.42 -1.47 5.38
N GLN A 110 1.16 -0.56 4.77
CA GLN A 110 0.67 0.42 3.82
C GLN A 110 0.90 -0.08 2.40
N LEU A 111 -0.14 0.07 1.58
CA LEU A 111 -0.09 -0.17 0.13
C LEU A 111 0.26 1.10 -0.62
N GLN A 112 0.82 0.92 -1.82
CA GLN A 112 0.97 2.01 -2.77
C GLN A 112 -0.44 2.47 -3.19
N LYS A 113 -0.82 3.65 -2.72
CA LYS A 113 -2.13 4.27 -2.99
C LYS A 113 -1.92 5.41 -3.96
N GLU A 114 -2.65 5.41 -5.06
CA GLU A 114 -2.79 6.62 -5.87
C GLU A 114 -3.95 7.46 -5.32
N LYS A 115 -3.71 8.77 -5.22
CA LYS A 115 -4.66 9.76 -4.72
C LYS A 115 -4.97 10.73 -5.83
N SER A 116 -6.24 10.84 -6.16
CA SER A 116 -6.76 11.84 -7.09
C SER A 116 -7.77 12.71 -6.36
N ALA A 117 -7.63 14.02 -6.47
CA ALA A 117 -8.55 15.00 -5.88
C ALA A 117 -9.00 16.00 -6.94
N ASP A 118 -10.25 16.41 -6.87
CA ASP A 118 -10.87 17.32 -7.83
C ASP A 118 -11.83 18.28 -7.12
N ALA A 119 -12.06 19.44 -7.73
CA ALA A 119 -12.85 20.52 -7.20
C ALA A 119 -13.78 21.13 -8.25
N SER A 120 -15.01 21.41 -7.83
CA SER A 120 -16.02 22.10 -8.63
C SER A 120 -16.51 23.37 -7.94
N ASN A 121 -17.39 24.10 -8.61
CA ASN A 121 -18.04 25.29 -8.03
C ASN A 121 -18.94 24.98 -6.81
N TYR A 122 -19.29 23.72 -6.59
CA TYR A 122 -20.26 23.32 -5.56
C TYR A 122 -19.66 22.43 -4.48
N GLY A 123 -18.62 21.67 -4.79
CA GLY A 123 -18.09 20.64 -3.92
C GLY A 123 -16.69 20.20 -4.33
N ILE A 124 -16.02 19.53 -3.40
CA ILE A 124 -14.71 18.90 -3.59
C ILE A 124 -14.86 17.39 -3.39
N GLY A 125 -14.05 16.62 -4.11
CA GLY A 125 -14.04 15.17 -4.05
C GLY A 125 -12.63 14.63 -4.15
N ALA A 126 -12.41 13.46 -3.56
CA ALA A 126 -11.17 12.73 -3.70
C ALA A 126 -11.40 11.23 -3.67
N VAL A 127 -10.57 10.51 -4.42
CA VAL A 127 -10.60 9.06 -4.54
C VAL A 127 -9.19 8.54 -4.25
N ILE A 128 -9.12 7.49 -3.43
CA ILE A 128 -7.95 6.63 -3.38
C ILE A 128 -8.21 5.48 -4.33
N SER A 129 -7.33 5.27 -5.29
CA SER A 129 -7.36 4.14 -6.20
C SER A 129 -6.12 3.27 -6.03
N HIS A 130 -6.32 1.98 -6.32
CA HIS A 130 -5.24 1.06 -6.61
C HIS A 130 -5.04 1.06 -8.13
N ARG A 131 -3.83 1.36 -8.60
CA ARG A 131 -3.47 1.21 -10.00
C ARG A 131 -2.87 -0.17 -10.25
N PHE A 132 -3.45 -0.88 -11.20
CA PHE A 132 -3.01 -2.21 -11.63
C PHE A 132 -1.90 -2.11 -12.69
N PRO A 133 -1.08 -3.15 -12.88
CA PRO A 133 -0.03 -3.17 -13.90
C PRO A 133 -0.52 -2.99 -15.34
N ASP A 134 -1.79 -3.29 -15.63
CA ASP A 134 -2.41 -3.06 -16.94
C ASP A 134 -2.89 -1.61 -17.15
N GLY A 135 -2.56 -0.71 -16.22
CA GLY A 135 -2.93 0.71 -16.24
C GLY A 135 -4.37 0.99 -15.80
N LYS A 136 -5.16 -0.03 -15.48
CA LYS A 136 -6.51 0.18 -14.93
C LYS A 136 -6.41 0.64 -13.49
N GLU A 137 -7.35 1.47 -13.09
CA GLU A 137 -7.50 1.90 -11.71
C GLU A 137 -8.78 1.32 -11.13
N LYS A 138 -8.72 0.81 -9.90
CA LYS A 138 -9.94 0.56 -9.11
C LYS A 138 -9.98 1.48 -7.90
N PRO A 139 -11.10 2.19 -7.68
CA PRO A 139 -11.29 2.96 -6.48
C PRO A 139 -11.33 2.02 -5.26
N ILE A 140 -10.53 2.36 -4.24
CA ILE A 140 -10.53 1.73 -2.93
C ILE A 140 -11.51 2.46 -2.00
N ASP A 141 -11.49 3.79 -2.02
CA ASP A 141 -12.35 4.62 -1.17
C ASP A 141 -12.57 6.01 -1.80
N HIS A 142 -13.68 6.66 -1.47
CA HIS A 142 -14.05 7.98 -1.97
C HIS A 142 -14.56 8.88 -0.86
N VAL A 143 -14.21 10.16 -0.92
CA VAL A 143 -14.67 11.18 0.02
C VAL A 143 -15.10 12.41 -0.76
N SER A 144 -16.22 13.02 -0.35
CA SER A 144 -16.68 14.26 -0.95
C SER A 144 -17.30 15.18 0.11
N GLN A 145 -17.28 16.47 -0.17
CA GLN A 145 -17.89 17.49 0.68
C GLN A 145 -18.42 18.64 -0.17
N THR A 146 -19.61 19.14 0.20
CA THR A 146 -20.16 20.36 -0.39
C THR A 146 -19.47 21.58 0.20
N LEU A 147 -19.08 22.52 -0.65
CA LEU A 147 -18.45 23.78 -0.24
C LEU A 147 -19.46 24.70 0.43
N ASN A 148 -19.04 25.35 1.51
CA ASN A 148 -19.83 26.36 2.20
C ASN A 148 -19.85 27.70 1.41
N SER A 149 -20.65 28.66 1.85
CA SER A 149 -20.84 29.94 1.15
C SER A 149 -19.56 30.77 0.99
N VAL A 150 -18.57 30.58 1.86
CA VAL A 150 -17.26 31.24 1.78
C VAL A 150 -16.36 30.48 0.80
N GLU A 151 -16.25 29.17 0.95
CA GLU A 151 -15.40 28.30 0.11
C GLU A 151 -15.83 28.32 -1.37
N ARG A 152 -17.11 28.51 -1.67
CA ARG A 152 -17.60 28.66 -3.05
C ARG A 152 -17.02 29.88 -3.76
N LYS A 153 -16.62 30.92 -3.02
CA LYS A 153 -16.04 32.16 -3.57
C LYS A 153 -14.55 32.04 -3.88
N TYR A 154 -13.89 30.96 -3.44
CA TYR A 154 -12.51 30.69 -3.77
C TYR A 154 -12.32 30.53 -5.29
N SER A 155 -11.14 30.93 -5.77
CA SER A 155 -10.71 30.65 -7.13
C SER A 155 -10.61 29.15 -7.37
N GLN A 156 -10.65 28.71 -8.62
CA GLN A 156 -10.57 27.28 -8.97
C GLN A 156 -9.30 26.63 -8.41
N ILE A 157 -8.15 27.32 -8.47
CA ILE A 157 -6.87 26.84 -7.93
C ILE A 157 -6.94 26.67 -6.41
N GLU A 158 -7.54 27.63 -5.69
CA GLU A 158 -7.71 27.53 -4.24
C GLU A 158 -8.66 26.38 -3.85
N LYS A 159 -9.68 26.12 -4.67
CA LYS A 159 -10.60 24.98 -4.47
C LYS A 159 -9.91 23.63 -4.71
N GLU A 160 -9.06 23.52 -5.73
CA GLU A 160 -8.22 22.34 -5.97
C GLU A 160 -7.24 22.11 -4.82
N GLY A 161 -6.59 23.17 -4.33
CA GLY A 161 -5.76 23.10 -3.12
C GLY A 161 -6.53 22.63 -1.89
N LEU A 162 -7.76 23.14 -1.71
CA LEU A 162 -8.66 22.69 -0.64
C LEU A 162 -9.05 21.22 -0.79
N ALA A 163 -9.29 20.73 -2.01
CA ALA A 163 -9.60 19.34 -2.30
C ALA A 163 -8.44 18.40 -1.92
N LEU A 164 -7.20 18.80 -2.20
CA LEU A 164 -5.99 18.05 -1.80
C LEU A 164 -5.85 18.01 -0.27
N VAL A 165 -5.99 19.15 0.41
CA VAL A 165 -5.93 19.22 1.89
C VAL A 165 -7.03 18.37 2.52
N PHE A 166 -8.24 18.43 1.96
CA PHE A 166 -9.38 17.61 2.39
C PHE A 166 -9.11 16.12 2.20
N ALA A 167 -8.60 15.71 1.04
CA ALA A 167 -8.24 14.33 0.73
C ALA A 167 -7.22 13.78 1.73
N VAL A 168 -6.14 14.53 1.99
CA VAL A 168 -5.13 14.13 2.97
C VAL A 168 -5.74 13.99 4.36
N LYS A 169 -6.50 14.98 4.84
CA LYS A 169 -7.13 14.92 6.17
C LYS A 169 -8.11 13.75 6.34
N LYS A 170 -8.84 13.39 5.28
CA LYS A 170 -9.83 12.31 5.34
C LYS A 170 -9.23 10.93 5.22
N PHE A 171 -8.22 10.78 4.38
CA PHE A 171 -7.58 9.48 4.14
C PHE A 171 -6.37 9.19 5.03
N HIS A 172 -5.91 10.17 5.81
CA HIS A 172 -4.81 10.03 6.77
C HIS A 172 -5.37 9.87 8.20
N LYS A 173 -6.13 8.79 8.41
CA LYS A 173 -6.61 8.31 9.70
C LYS A 173 -6.14 6.89 9.94
#